data_AF-A0A5J5JY10-F1
#
_entry.id   AF-A0A5J5JY10-F1
#
_cell.length_a   1.000
_cell.length_b   1.000
_cell.length_c   1.000
_cell.angle_alpha   90.00
_cell.angle_beta   90.00
_cell.angle_gamma   90.00
#
_symmetry.space_group_name_H-M   'P 1'
#
loop_
_entity.id
_entity.type
_entity.pdbx_description
1 polymer ?
#
loop_
_entity_poly.entity_id
_entity_poly.type
_entity_poly.pdbx_seq_one_letter_code
_entity_poly.pdbx_strand_id
1 'polypeptide(L)'
;MRRASVLVPAPGEHDFEISIRESALMILVDGDAVPDGDLRDRVAEVVNGEGWRSADGGRVTGVDLSHPLARLRHPLDALGLAGGASDGSGPAAPTRASGSARDAYVWRLTGTGRRAALAALRAQALRPRQYAGLG
;
A
#
# COMPACT_ATOMS: atom_id res chain seq x y z
N MET A 1 0.26 28.67 24.65
CA MET A 1 0.32 27.20 24.60
C MET A 1 -0.41 26.72 23.34
N ARG A 2 0.32 26.22 22.33
CA ARG A 2 -0.25 25.69 21.09
C ARG A 2 -0.92 24.34 21.39
N ARG A 3 -2.22 24.22 21.13
CA ARG A 3 -2.90 22.93 21.02
C ARG A 3 -2.44 22.28 19.73
N ALA A 4 -1.63 21.23 19.84
CA ALA A 4 -1.41 20.31 18.74
C ALA A 4 -2.68 19.46 18.62
N SER A 5 -3.60 19.88 17.75
CA SER A 5 -4.70 19.03 17.31
C SER A 5 -4.07 17.90 16.51
N VAL A 6 -3.87 16.75 17.16
CA VAL A 6 -3.58 15.51 16.45
C VAL A 6 -4.82 15.26 15.60
N LEU A 7 -4.67 15.40 14.29
CA LEU A 7 -5.67 15.00 13.30
C LEU A 7 -5.82 13.49 13.45
N VAL A 8 -6.75 13.06 14.30
CA VAL A 8 -7.20 11.67 14.34
C VAL A 8 -8.05 11.50 13.09
N PRO A 9 -7.68 10.62 12.15
CA PRO A 9 -8.48 10.37 10.96
C PRO A 9 -9.90 9.97 11.38
N ALA A 10 -10.90 10.29 10.55
CA ALA A 10 -12.26 9.86 10.83
C ALA A 10 -12.29 8.32 11.02
N PRO A 11 -13.17 7.77 11.88
CA PRO A 11 -13.19 6.33 12.21
C PRO A 11 -13.27 5.35 11.02
N GLY A 12 -13.56 5.79 9.79
CA GLY A 12 -13.48 4.96 8.57
C GLY A 12 -12.33 5.31 7.60
N GLU A 13 -11.71 6.48 7.74
CA GLU A 13 -10.59 6.91 6.89
C GLU A 13 -9.33 6.11 7.23
N HIS A 14 -9.11 5.85 8.52
CA HIS A 14 -8.02 4.98 8.96
C HIS A 14 -8.21 3.54 8.48
N ASP A 15 -9.44 3.04 8.53
CA ASP A 15 -9.79 1.69 8.08
C ASP A 15 -9.63 1.54 6.56
N PHE A 16 -9.94 2.59 5.79
CA PHE A 16 -9.70 2.64 4.35
C PHE A 16 -8.20 2.58 4.00
N GLU A 17 -7.38 3.41 4.65
CA GLU A 17 -5.93 3.36 4.43
C GLU A 17 -5.33 2.00 4.82
N ILE A 18 -5.84 1.38 5.89
CA ILE A 18 -5.41 0.04 6.31
C ILE A 18 -5.80 -0.99 5.24
N SER A 19 -7.06 -1.00 4.80
CA SER A 19 -7.55 -1.92 3.77
C SER A 19 -6.72 -1.82 2.49
N ILE A 20 -6.44 -0.62 1.98
CA ILE A 20 -5.58 -0.41 0.80
C ILE A 20 -4.20 -1.04 0.99
N ARG A 21 -3.57 -0.82 2.14
CA ARG A 21 -2.22 -1.34 2.42
C ARG A 21 -2.23 -2.86 2.55
N GLU A 22 -3.28 -3.43 3.15
CA GLU A 22 -3.45 -4.88 3.27
C GLU A 22 -3.67 -5.53 1.90
N SER A 23 -4.57 -4.98 1.07
CA SER A 23 -4.78 -5.47 -0.30
C SER A 23 -3.49 -5.41 -1.12
N ALA A 24 -2.73 -4.31 -1.03
CA ALA A 24 -1.44 -4.19 -1.69
C ALA A 24 -0.44 -5.25 -1.22
N LEU A 25 -0.33 -5.49 0.09
CA LEU A 25 0.54 -6.54 0.63
C LEU A 25 0.11 -7.93 0.18
N MET A 26 -1.19 -8.22 0.11
CA MET A 26 -1.69 -9.50 -0.40
C MET A 26 -1.27 -9.73 -1.85
N ILE A 27 -1.42 -8.72 -2.72
CA ILE A 27 -1.00 -8.80 -4.14
C ILE A 27 0.52 -8.99 -4.25
N LEU A 28 1.31 -8.30 -3.44
CA LEU A 28 2.77 -8.33 -3.52
C LEU A 28 3.40 -9.59 -2.93
N VAL A 29 2.69 -10.32 -2.07
CA VAL A 29 3.20 -11.55 -1.43
C VAL A 29 3.41 -12.69 -2.45
N ASP A 30 2.68 -12.68 -3.55
CA ASP A 30 2.88 -13.64 -4.65
C ASP A 30 4.31 -13.56 -5.21
N GLY A 31 4.92 -12.38 -5.11
CA GLY A 31 6.37 -12.21 -5.24
C GLY A 31 6.87 -11.76 -6.60
N ASP A 32 5.96 -11.62 -7.54
CA ASP A 32 6.26 -11.05 -8.84
C ASP A 32 6.56 -9.56 -8.72
N ALA A 33 7.36 -9.06 -9.66
CA ALA A 33 7.52 -7.62 -9.82
C ALA A 33 6.21 -7.04 -10.38
N VAL A 34 5.68 -6.00 -9.72
CA VAL A 34 4.44 -5.34 -10.13
C VAL A 34 4.73 -3.86 -10.38
N PRO A 35 4.54 -3.35 -11.61
CA PRO A 35 4.59 -1.91 -11.87
C PRO A 35 3.61 -1.15 -10.96
N ASP A 36 3.98 0.07 -10.55
CA ASP A 36 3.18 0.87 -9.62
C ASP A 36 1.77 1.19 -10.15
N GLY A 37 1.62 1.41 -11.46
CA GLY A 37 0.32 1.54 -12.12
C GLY A 37 -0.53 0.28 -11.98
N ASP A 38 0.03 -0.87 -12.35
CA ASP A 38 -0.66 -2.17 -12.26
C ASP A 38 -1.06 -2.52 -10.83
N LEU A 39 -0.22 -2.18 -9.84
CA LEU A 39 -0.56 -2.37 -8.44
C LEU A 39 -1.75 -1.49 -8.03
N ARG A 40 -1.76 -0.21 -8.45
CA ARG A 40 -2.91 0.69 -8.21
C ARG A 40 -4.19 0.13 -8.82
N ASP A 41 -4.13 -0.34 -10.05
CA ASP A 41 -5.31 -0.86 -10.75
C ASP A 41 -5.88 -2.09 -10.04
N ARG A 42 -5.02 -3.06 -9.68
CA ARG A 42 -5.44 -4.27 -8.95
C ARG A 42 -6.00 -3.95 -7.57
N VAL A 43 -5.36 -3.03 -6.83
CA VAL A 43 -5.87 -2.59 -5.53
C VAL A 43 -7.21 -1.87 -5.68
N ALA A 44 -7.35 -1.00 -6.69
CA ALA A 44 -8.61 -0.32 -6.97
C ALA A 44 -9.73 -1.31 -7.27
N GLU A 45 -9.46 -2.37 -8.04
CA GLU A 45 -10.45 -3.42 -8.30
C GLU A 45 -10.93 -4.09 -7.01
N VAL A 46 -9.99 -4.49 -6.13
CA VAL A 46 -10.31 -5.13 -4.85
C VAL A 46 -11.17 -4.23 -3.96
N VAL A 47 -10.69 -3.02 -3.65
CA VAL A 47 -11.40 -2.16 -2.69
C VAL A 47 -12.75 -1.65 -3.25
N ASN A 48 -12.86 -1.41 -4.55
CA ASN A 48 -14.15 -1.07 -5.15
C ASN A 48 -15.14 -2.25 -5.09
N GLY A 49 -14.65 -3.49 -5.26
CA GLY A 49 -15.42 -4.72 -5.15
C GLY A 49 -15.89 -5.00 -3.71
N GLU A 50 -15.10 -4.59 -2.72
CA GLU A 50 -15.48 -4.58 -1.29
C GLU A 50 -16.47 -3.47 -0.93
N GLY A 51 -16.77 -2.56 -1.86
CA GLY A 51 -17.74 -1.49 -1.67
C GLY A 51 -17.14 -0.16 -1.18
N TRP A 52 -15.82 -0.05 -1.03
CA TRP A 52 -15.17 1.22 -0.71
C TRP A 52 -15.40 2.27 -1.80
N ARG A 53 -15.49 3.53 -1.40
CA ARG A 53 -15.72 4.69 -2.28
C ARG A 53 -14.76 5.81 -1.92
N SER A 54 -14.44 6.65 -2.90
CA SER A 54 -13.67 7.88 -2.65
C SER A 54 -14.50 8.86 -1.79
N ALA A 55 -13.86 9.91 -1.29
CA ALA A 55 -14.46 10.91 -0.42
C ALA A 55 -15.64 11.66 -1.09
N ASP A 56 -15.65 11.73 -2.42
CA ASP A 56 -16.74 12.30 -3.22
C ASP A 56 -17.89 11.31 -3.48
N GLY A 57 -17.81 10.09 -2.93
CA GLY A 57 -18.77 9.01 -3.14
C GLY A 57 -18.55 8.22 -4.44
N GLY A 58 -17.55 8.59 -5.25
CA GLY A 58 -17.18 7.93 -6.48
C GLY A 58 -16.42 6.61 -6.27
N ARG A 59 -16.06 5.96 -7.39
CA ARG A 59 -15.16 4.79 -7.34
C ARG A 59 -13.76 5.24 -6.91
N VAL A 60 -13.08 4.38 -6.15
CA VAL A 60 -11.68 4.57 -5.81
C VAL A 60 -10.84 4.49 -7.08
N THR A 61 -9.97 5.48 -7.29
CA THR A 61 -9.08 5.63 -8.45
C THR A 61 -7.61 5.56 -8.03
N GLY A 62 -6.69 5.46 -9.00
CA GLY A 62 -5.25 5.49 -8.72
C GLY A 62 -4.77 6.77 -7.97
N VAL A 63 -5.50 7.88 -8.08
CA VAL A 63 -5.19 9.12 -7.34
C VAL A 63 -5.41 8.91 -5.84
N ASP A 64 -6.53 8.31 -5.46
CA ASP A 64 -6.88 8.01 -4.07
C ASP A 64 -5.87 7.03 -3.43
N LEU A 65 -5.33 6.12 -4.23
CA LEU A 65 -4.35 5.12 -3.80
C LEU A 65 -2.92 5.65 -3.67
N SER A 66 -2.61 6.79 -4.29
CA SER A 66 -1.24 7.30 -4.38
C SER A 66 -0.63 7.58 -3.00
N HIS A 67 -1.39 8.20 -2.09
CA HIS A 67 -0.89 8.52 -0.75
C HIS A 67 -0.76 7.28 0.16
N PRO A 68 -1.78 6.40 0.30
CA PRO A 68 -1.67 5.19 1.10
C PRO A 68 -0.54 4.25 0.66
N LEU A 69 -0.33 4.09 -0.66
CA LEU A 69 0.75 3.28 -1.21
C LEU A 69 2.12 3.92 -0.98
N ALA A 70 2.27 5.25 -1.13
CA ALA A 70 3.53 5.92 -0.78
C ALA A 70 3.88 5.75 0.71
N ARG A 71 2.88 5.79 1.59
CA ARG A 71 3.05 5.55 3.05
C ARG A 71 3.43 4.11 3.36
N LEU A 72 3.01 3.12 2.56
CA LEU A 72 3.46 1.73 2.66
C LEU A 72 4.87 1.54 2.10
N ARG A 73 5.18 2.19 0.98
CA ARG A 73 6.49 2.11 0.33
C ARG A 73 7.60 2.55 1.26
N HIS A 74 7.44 3.70 1.92
CA HIS A 74 8.47 4.29 2.75
C HIS A 74 9.07 3.34 3.81
N PRO A 75 8.29 2.66 4.67
CA PRO A 75 8.83 1.70 5.62
C PRO A 75 9.38 0.43 4.95
N LEU A 76 8.79 -0.03 3.84
CA LEU A 76 9.31 -1.21 3.13
C LEU A 76 10.69 -0.93 2.53
N ASP A 77 10.89 0.24 1.92
CA ASP A 77 12.18 0.68 1.38
C ASP A 77 13.18 0.91 2.54
N ALA A 78 12.78 1.61 3.61
CA ALA A 78 13.65 1.90 4.75
C ALA A 78 14.14 0.64 5.50
N LEU A 79 13.35 -0.44 5.48
CA LEU A 79 13.68 -1.72 6.11
C LEU A 79 14.30 -2.74 5.14
N GLY A 80 14.51 -2.38 3.86
CA GLY A 80 15.02 -3.31 2.85
C GLY A 80 14.07 -4.49 2.56
N LEU A 81 12.77 -4.28 2.77
CA LEU A 81 11.74 -5.30 2.57
C LEU A 81 11.16 -5.29 1.15
N ALA A 82 11.33 -4.19 0.42
CA ALA A 82 11.04 -4.09 -1.00
C ALA A 82 12.29 -3.67 -1.79
N GLY A 83 12.43 -4.21 -3.00
CA GLY A 83 13.47 -3.85 -3.96
C GLY A 83 12.83 -3.20 -5.17
N GLY A 84 12.85 -1.86 -5.23
CA GLY A 84 12.55 -1.12 -6.44
C GLY A 84 13.86 -0.60 -7.03
N ALA A 85 14.37 -1.27 -8.06
CA ALA A 85 15.54 -0.86 -8.86
C ALA A 85 16.56 0.03 -8.11
N SER A 86 17.27 -0.57 -7.15
CA SER A 86 18.55 -0.03 -6.65
C SER A 86 19.45 -1.23 -6.33
N ASP A 87 19.48 -2.17 -7.26
CA ASP A 87 20.59 -3.11 -7.37
C ASP A 87 21.78 -2.27 -7.87
N GLY A 88 22.74 -2.01 -6.99
CA GLY A 88 23.90 -1.13 -7.24
C GLY A 88 24.86 -1.66 -8.31
N SER A 89 24.48 -1.59 -9.59
CA SER A 89 25.36 -1.84 -10.73
C SER A 89 25.13 -0.83 -11.85
N GLY A 90 25.93 0.26 -11.81
CA GLY A 90 26.42 1.05 -12.97
C GLY A 90 25.42 1.86 -13.81
N PRO A 91 25.83 3.01 -14.40
CA PRO A 91 24.91 3.92 -15.07
C PRO A 91 24.71 3.54 -16.55
N ALA A 92 23.45 3.49 -16.98
CA ALA A 92 23.09 3.77 -18.37
C ALA A 92 22.00 4.86 -18.37
N ALA A 93 22.34 6.01 -18.94
CA ALA A 93 21.50 7.20 -19.01
C ALA A 93 20.24 6.97 -19.85
N PRO A 94 19.21 7.83 -19.70
CA PRO A 94 17.81 7.42 -19.77
C PRO A 94 17.24 7.53 -21.19
N THR A 95 16.44 6.52 -21.57
CA THR A 95 15.44 6.71 -22.62
C THR A 95 14.29 7.51 -22.02
N ARG A 96 14.05 8.70 -22.57
CA ARG A 96 12.93 9.57 -22.19
C ARG A 96 11.60 8.93 -22.56
N ALA A 97 11.07 8.10 -21.67
CA ALA A 97 9.63 7.91 -21.56
C ALA A 97 9.10 9.08 -20.73
N SER A 98 8.33 9.95 -21.36
CA SER A 98 7.54 10.98 -20.67
C SER A 98 6.36 10.32 -19.95
N GLY A 99 6.66 9.41 -19.03
CA GLY A 99 5.77 8.96 -17.96
C GLY A 99 6.18 9.67 -16.68
N SER A 100 5.25 9.95 -15.79
CA SER A 100 5.62 10.58 -14.52
C SER A 100 6.61 9.66 -13.79
N ALA A 101 7.66 10.18 -13.17
CA ALA A 101 8.66 9.38 -12.45
C ALA A 101 8.04 8.47 -11.36
N ARG A 102 6.78 8.74 -10.98
CA ARG A 102 5.98 7.89 -10.08
C ARG A 102 5.56 6.58 -10.73
N ASP A 103 5.28 6.56 -12.03
CA ASP A 103 4.83 5.36 -12.75
C ASP A 103 5.95 4.36 -13.04
N ALA A 104 7.21 4.78 -12.88
CA ALA A 104 8.39 3.94 -13.15
C ALA A 104 8.80 3.04 -11.95
N TYR A 105 8.15 3.18 -10.79
CA TYR A 105 8.46 2.31 -9.67
C TYR A 105 7.93 0.90 -9.90
N VAL A 106 8.74 -0.10 -9.58
CA VAL A 106 8.37 -1.50 -9.66
C VAL A 106 8.44 -2.09 -8.27
N TRP A 107 7.30 -2.54 -7.78
CA TRP A 107 7.17 -3.19 -6.49
C TRP A 107 7.66 -4.63 -6.57
N ARG A 108 8.58 -5.01 -5.69
CA ARG A 108 8.97 -6.40 -5.49
C ARG A 108 9.39 -6.60 -4.04
N LEU A 109 8.71 -7.49 -3.31
CA LEU A 109 9.13 -7.83 -1.95
C LEU A 109 10.38 -8.73 -1.99
N THR A 110 11.32 -8.46 -1.10
CA THR A 110 12.43 -9.39 -0.84
C THR A 110 11.89 -10.66 -0.17
N GLY A 111 12.69 -11.73 -0.09
CA GLY A 111 12.28 -12.93 0.64
C GLY A 111 11.93 -12.64 2.11
N THR A 112 12.65 -11.70 2.74
CA THR A 112 12.34 -11.22 4.09
C THR A 112 11.09 -10.35 4.12
N GLY A 113 10.93 -9.45 3.14
CA GLY A 113 9.71 -8.64 2.98
C GLY A 113 8.45 -9.48 2.85
N ARG A 114 8.49 -10.54 2.05
CA ARG A 114 7.37 -11.46 1.88
C ARG A 114 6.99 -12.17 3.18
N ARG A 115 7.98 -12.66 3.94
CA ARG A 115 7.73 -13.26 5.26
C ARG A 115 7.14 -12.26 6.25
N ALA A 116 7.66 -11.03 6.27
CA ALA A 116 7.16 -9.97 7.12
C ALA A 116 5.71 -9.57 6.77
N ALA A 117 5.41 -9.42 5.48
CA ALA A 117 4.06 -9.15 4.98
C ALA A 117 3.09 -10.26 5.39
N LEU A 118 3.45 -11.53 5.16
CA LEU A 118 2.65 -12.67 5.58
C LEU A 118 2.44 -12.73 7.10
N ALA A 119 3.46 -12.40 7.89
CA ALA A 119 3.35 -12.37 9.35
C ALA A 119 2.39 -11.26 9.80
N ALA A 120 2.48 -10.07 9.22
CA ALA A 120 1.57 -8.95 9.48
C ALA A 120 0.12 -9.30 9.10
N LEU A 121 -0.11 -9.85 7.90
CA LEU A 121 -1.43 -10.26 7.44
C LEU A 121 -2.05 -11.35 8.34
N ARG A 122 -1.26 -12.32 8.78
CA ARG A 122 -1.72 -13.35 9.74
C ARG A 122 -2.03 -12.76 11.11
N ALA A 123 -1.17 -11.88 11.61
CA ALA A 123 -1.40 -11.21 12.88
C ALA A 123 -2.72 -10.43 12.85
N GLN A 124 -3.02 -9.76 11.74
CA GLN A 124 -4.28 -9.05 11.52
C GLN A 124 -5.48 -10.00 11.46
N ALA A 125 -5.41 -11.05 10.63
CA ALA A 125 -6.51 -12.00 10.45
C ALA A 125 -6.87 -12.74 11.75
N LEU A 126 -5.88 -12.97 12.61
CA LEU A 126 -6.03 -13.68 13.88
C LEU A 126 -6.24 -12.75 15.07
N ARG A 127 -6.35 -11.43 14.87
CA ARG A 127 -6.67 -10.52 15.98
C ARG A 127 -7.99 -10.95 16.61
N PRO A 128 -8.04 -11.13 17.95
CA PRO A 128 -9.30 -11.32 18.65
C PRO A 128 -10.20 -10.13 18.32
N ARG A 129 -11.19 -10.36 17.46
CA ARG A 129 -12.25 -9.39 17.22
C ARG A 129 -12.99 -9.32 18.54
N GLN A 130 -12.79 -8.24 19.30
CA GLN A 130 -13.66 -7.93 20.42
C GLN A 130 -15.03 -7.63 19.83
N TYR A 131 -15.79 -8.68 19.53
CA TYR A 131 -17.23 -8.57 19.49
C TYR A 131 -17.58 -8.15 20.91
N ALA A 132 -17.87 -6.87 21.10
CA ALA A 132 -18.51 -6.41 22.31
C ALA A 132 -19.80 -7.23 22.45
N GLY A 133 -19.75 -8.31 23.24
CA GLY A 133 -20.89 -8.72 24.01
C GLY A 133 -21.15 -7.53 24.95
N LEU A 134 -22.22 -6.75 24.77
CA LEU A 134 -23.57 -7.16 25.12
C LEU A 134 -23.55 -7.94 26.45
N GLY A 135 -23.28 -7.16 27.50
CA GLY A 135 -23.69 -7.38 28.88
C GLY A 135 -24.19 -6.05 29.41
#